data_AF-A0A2X0M4H9-F1
#
_entry.id   AF-A0A2X0M4H9-F1
#
_cell.length_a   1.000
_cell.length_b   1.000
_cell.length_c   1.000
_cell.angle_alpha   90.00
_cell.angle_beta   90.00
_cell.angle_gamma   90.00
#
_symmetry.space_group_name_H-M   'P 1'
#
loop_
_entity.id
_entity.type
_entity.pdbx_description
1 polymer ?
#
loop_
_entity_poly.entity_id
_entity_poly.type
_entity_poly.pdbx_seq_one_letter_code
_entity_poly.pdbx_strand_id
1 'polypeptide(L)'
;MSDSAAAAPIAMDEDGSVRSDKIYALPGFTEGYTAVTYCINDEDHTLGNLLRWMLMKNPDVEFCGYSAPHPSEAKIHLRIQMYDQKSSLTALHTALDNLEQMTESILSAYAASLASGDFERSVEPSYDFESVNDRLWAEKEARGISREEFERKKREEMEEKERLEGKGKVKKEKGKGKGIK
;
A
#
# COMPACT_ATOMS: atom_id res chain seq x y z
N MET A 1 -30.58 -1.42 7.73
CA MET A 1 -29.50 -0.43 7.58
C MET A 1 -28.43 -1.09 6.73
N SER A 2 -28.67 -1.22 5.43
CA SER A 2 -28.20 -0.23 4.45
C SER A 2 -26.71 0.01 4.59
N ASP A 3 -25.91 -0.73 3.81
CA ASP A 3 -24.93 -0.02 3.02
C ASP A 3 -24.82 -0.63 1.62
N SER A 4 -24.90 0.28 0.67
CA SER A 4 -25.04 0.10 -0.77
C SER A 4 -23.81 0.74 -1.36
N ALA A 5 -22.77 -0.03 -1.63
CA ALA A 5 -21.65 0.42 -2.45
C ALA A 5 -21.96 0.04 -3.91
N ALA A 6 -22.38 1.05 -4.67
CA ALA A 6 -22.73 0.96 -6.08
C ALA A 6 -21.54 0.48 -6.93
N ALA A 7 -21.79 -0.54 -7.76
CA ALA A 7 -20.89 -1.00 -8.80
C ALA A 7 -20.73 0.04 -9.91
N ALA A 8 -19.52 0.17 -10.45
CA ALA A 8 -19.19 1.04 -11.58
C ALA A 8 -19.98 0.66 -12.86
N PRO A 9 -20.26 1.63 -13.76
CA PRO A 9 -21.19 1.43 -14.88
C PRO A 9 -20.60 0.54 -15.96
N ILE A 10 -21.39 -0.44 -16.37
CA ILE A 10 -21.01 -1.52 -17.27
C ILE A 10 -21.30 -1.07 -18.70
N ALA A 11 -20.28 -1.00 -19.56
CA ALA A 11 -20.44 -0.72 -20.98
C ALA A 11 -21.15 -1.91 -21.66
N MET A 12 -22.25 -1.63 -22.34
CA MET A 12 -23.06 -2.64 -23.03
C MET A 12 -22.78 -2.60 -24.53
N ASP A 13 -22.53 -3.76 -25.14
CA ASP A 13 -22.48 -3.94 -26.60
C ASP A 13 -23.90 -4.04 -27.18
N GLU A 14 -24.04 -3.88 -28.52
CA GLU A 14 -25.32 -3.75 -29.23
C GLU A 14 -26.29 -4.95 -29.12
N ASP A 15 -25.90 -6.07 -28.50
CA ASP A 15 -26.76 -7.23 -28.22
C ASP A 15 -27.27 -7.30 -26.77
N GLY A 16 -26.91 -6.34 -25.92
CA GLY A 16 -27.41 -6.23 -24.55
C GLY A 16 -26.85 -7.24 -23.55
N SER A 17 -25.74 -7.93 -23.87
CA SER A 17 -25.07 -8.82 -22.91
C SER A 17 -24.01 -8.07 -22.08
N VAL A 18 -24.18 -8.08 -20.75
CA VAL A 18 -23.15 -7.66 -19.77
C VAL A 18 -22.05 -8.73 -19.72
N ARG A 19 -20.90 -8.50 -20.37
CA ARG A 19 -19.75 -9.41 -20.25
C ARG A 19 -18.88 -8.99 -19.06
N SER A 20 -19.07 -9.67 -17.93
CA SER A 20 -18.13 -9.68 -16.81
C SER A 20 -16.94 -10.60 -17.11
N ASP A 21 -16.33 -10.50 -18.30
CA ASP A 21 -15.23 -11.37 -18.70
C ASP A 21 -13.91 -10.68 -18.33
N LYS A 22 -13.28 -11.14 -17.24
CA LYS A 22 -11.96 -10.66 -16.77
C LYS A 22 -10.89 -10.76 -17.86
N ILE A 23 -10.99 -11.77 -18.72
CA ILE A 23 -10.09 -12.02 -19.83
C ILE A 23 -10.93 -12.27 -21.08
N TYR A 24 -10.64 -11.55 -22.17
CA TYR A 24 -11.27 -11.78 -23.47
C TYR A 24 -10.26 -11.63 -24.61
N ALA A 25 -10.47 -12.37 -25.70
CA ALA A 25 -9.60 -12.27 -26.88
C ALA A 25 -10.03 -11.09 -27.75
N LEU A 26 -9.06 -10.25 -28.15
CA LEU A 26 -9.28 -9.17 -29.10
C LEU A 26 -9.41 -9.71 -30.53
N PRO A 27 -10.16 -9.01 -31.41
CA PRO A 27 -10.27 -9.38 -32.82
C PRO A 27 -8.90 -9.40 -33.51
N GLY A 28 -8.73 -10.30 -34.48
CA GLY A 28 -7.46 -10.48 -35.20
C GLY A 28 -6.61 -11.66 -34.70
N PHE A 29 -7.23 -12.66 -34.08
CA PHE A 29 -6.58 -13.94 -33.81
C PHE A 29 -6.55 -14.84 -35.06
N THR A 30 -5.54 -15.70 -35.14
CA THR A 30 -5.42 -16.71 -36.20
C THR A 30 -6.32 -17.92 -35.93
N GLU A 31 -6.72 -18.63 -36.98
CA GLU A 31 -7.43 -19.91 -36.85
C GLU A 31 -6.61 -20.87 -35.96
N GLY A 32 -7.28 -21.51 -35.00
CA GLY A 32 -6.61 -22.37 -34.01
C GLY A 32 -5.97 -21.65 -32.81
N TYR A 33 -6.17 -20.33 -32.66
CA TYR A 33 -5.66 -19.53 -31.55
C TYR A 33 -4.12 -19.57 -31.42
N THR A 34 -3.42 -19.63 -32.54
CA THR A 34 -1.97 -19.80 -32.57
C THR A 34 -1.24 -18.47 -32.33
N ALA A 35 -1.87 -17.37 -32.73
CA ALA A 35 -1.48 -16.01 -32.37
C ALA A 35 -2.73 -15.22 -31.92
N VAL A 36 -2.75 -14.79 -30.66
CA VAL A 36 -3.91 -14.16 -30.02
C VAL A 36 -3.45 -13.00 -29.16
N THR A 37 -4.24 -11.93 -29.14
CA THR A 37 -4.08 -10.86 -28.15
C THR A 37 -5.21 -10.97 -27.14
N TYR A 38 -4.88 -11.24 -25.89
CA TYR A 38 -5.82 -11.26 -24.77
C TYR A 38 -5.86 -9.89 -24.13
N CYS A 39 -7.06 -9.35 -23.91
CA CYS A 39 -7.27 -8.21 -23.04
C CYS A 39 -7.62 -8.71 -21.64
N ILE A 40 -6.90 -8.22 -20.64
CA ILE A 40 -7.15 -8.52 -19.23
C ILE A 40 -7.60 -7.22 -18.57
N ASN A 41 -8.83 -7.21 -18.06
CA ASN A 41 -9.44 -6.06 -17.40
C ASN A 41 -8.98 -5.98 -15.93
N ASP A 42 -8.95 -4.79 -15.38
CA ASP A 42 -8.57 -4.47 -14.00
C ASP A 42 -7.22 -5.09 -13.57
N GLU A 43 -6.25 -5.05 -14.48
CA GLU A 43 -4.88 -5.53 -14.24
C GLU A 43 -3.87 -4.56 -14.84
N ASP A 44 -2.63 -4.63 -14.35
CA ASP A 44 -1.56 -3.71 -14.69
C ASP A 44 -0.22 -4.43 -14.96
N HIS A 45 0.88 -3.67 -14.88
CA HIS A 45 2.23 -4.18 -15.08
C HIS A 45 2.62 -5.32 -14.12
N THR A 46 1.97 -5.42 -12.97
CA THR A 46 2.28 -6.44 -11.95
C THR A 46 1.99 -7.82 -12.50
N LEU A 47 0.76 -8.06 -12.96
CA LEU A 47 0.38 -9.33 -13.58
C LEU A 47 0.93 -9.45 -15.01
N GLY A 48 0.94 -8.35 -15.78
CA GLY A 48 1.40 -8.37 -17.17
C GLY A 48 2.87 -8.78 -17.32
N ASN A 49 3.76 -8.20 -16.51
CA ASN A 49 5.19 -8.55 -16.56
C ASN A 49 5.44 -9.98 -16.06
N LEU A 50 4.71 -10.41 -15.04
CA LEU A 50 4.82 -11.76 -14.48
C LEU A 50 4.39 -12.83 -15.50
N LEU A 51 3.23 -12.66 -16.13
CA LEU A 51 2.75 -13.54 -17.18
C LEU A 51 3.69 -13.58 -18.39
N ARG A 52 4.19 -12.42 -18.82
CA ARG A 52 5.19 -12.35 -19.90
C ARG A 52 6.39 -13.23 -19.58
N TRP A 53 6.92 -13.16 -18.35
CA TRP A 53 8.09 -13.94 -17.95
C TRP A 53 7.78 -15.43 -17.95
N MET A 54 6.64 -15.84 -17.39
CA MET A 54 6.24 -17.26 -17.34
C MET A 54 5.98 -17.85 -18.72
N LEU A 55 5.32 -17.11 -19.61
CA LEU A 55 5.08 -17.54 -20.99
C LEU A 55 6.38 -17.69 -21.76
N MET A 56 7.35 -16.79 -21.57
CA MET A 56 8.65 -16.88 -22.25
C MET A 56 9.55 -18.01 -21.73
N LYS A 57 9.24 -18.63 -20.59
CA LYS A 57 9.91 -19.88 -20.18
C LYS A 57 9.47 -21.08 -21.01
N ASN A 58 8.27 -21.03 -21.59
CA ASN A 58 7.74 -22.15 -22.37
C ASN A 58 8.41 -22.17 -23.76
N PRO A 59 9.14 -23.24 -24.13
CA PRO A 59 9.82 -23.32 -25.44
C PRO A 59 8.85 -23.33 -26.63
N ASP A 60 7.57 -23.61 -26.39
CA ASP A 60 6.53 -23.61 -27.43
C ASP A 60 6.03 -22.20 -27.79
N VAL A 61 6.39 -21.19 -26.99
CA VAL A 61 5.99 -19.80 -27.22
C VAL A 61 7.09 -19.10 -28.02
N GLU A 62 6.74 -18.63 -29.21
CA GLU A 62 7.63 -17.87 -30.08
C GLU A 62 7.80 -16.43 -29.58
N PHE A 63 6.67 -15.80 -29.25
CA PHE A 63 6.67 -14.41 -28.85
C PHE A 63 5.59 -14.16 -27.80
N CYS A 64 5.97 -13.45 -26.75
CA CYS A 64 5.05 -12.93 -25.76
C CYS A 64 5.40 -11.49 -25.42
N GLY A 65 4.42 -10.61 -25.50
CA GLY A 65 4.54 -9.21 -25.13
C GLY A 65 3.28 -8.70 -24.47
N TYR A 66 3.42 -7.77 -23.55
CA TYR A 66 2.28 -7.07 -22.97
C TYR A 66 2.44 -5.56 -23.13
N SER A 67 1.31 -4.86 -23.24
CA SER A 67 1.26 -3.41 -23.25
C SER A 67 0.04 -2.91 -22.47
N ALA A 68 0.21 -1.81 -21.74
CA ALA A 68 -0.89 -1.03 -21.21
C ALA A 68 -1.22 0.05 -22.25
N PRO A 69 -2.39 0.02 -22.91
CA PRO A 69 -2.71 0.95 -23.98
C PRO A 69 -2.76 2.40 -23.49
N HIS A 70 -3.24 2.62 -22.26
CA HIS A 70 -3.28 3.94 -21.64
C HIS A 70 -3.20 3.83 -20.11
N PRO A 71 -2.40 4.64 -19.40
CA PRO A 71 -2.25 4.56 -17.94
C PRO A 71 -3.54 4.81 -17.14
N SER A 72 -4.51 5.54 -17.70
CA SER A 72 -5.79 5.82 -17.04
C SER A 72 -6.82 4.69 -17.17
N GLU A 73 -6.53 3.68 -17.98
CA GLU A 73 -7.39 2.50 -18.13
C GLU A 73 -6.69 1.32 -17.47
N ALA A 74 -7.31 0.72 -16.46
CA ALA A 74 -6.80 -0.46 -15.80
C ALA A 74 -7.05 -1.69 -16.68
N LYS A 75 -6.37 -1.78 -17.84
CA LYS A 75 -6.41 -2.94 -18.71
C LYS A 75 -5.06 -3.16 -19.37
N ILE A 76 -4.73 -4.41 -19.63
CA ILE A 76 -3.51 -4.78 -20.34
C ILE A 76 -3.84 -5.66 -21.54
N HIS A 77 -3.07 -5.50 -22.61
CA HIS A 77 -3.10 -6.37 -23.78
C HIS A 77 -1.90 -7.31 -23.73
N LEU A 78 -2.14 -8.61 -23.73
CA LEU A 78 -1.14 -9.67 -23.74
C LEU A 78 -1.18 -10.38 -25.10
N ARG A 79 -0.15 -10.19 -25.92
CA ARG A 79 0.02 -10.88 -27.20
C ARG A 79 0.83 -12.15 -26.97
N ILE A 80 0.30 -13.28 -27.42
CA ILE A 80 0.97 -14.59 -27.40
C ILE A 80 1.00 -15.12 -28.83
N GLN A 81 2.17 -15.56 -29.28
CA GLN A 81 2.39 -16.26 -30.54
C GLN A 81 3.11 -17.58 -30.25
N MET A 82 2.58 -18.67 -30.79
CA MET A 82 3.05 -20.03 -30.56
C MET A 82 3.76 -20.58 -31.80
N TYR A 83 4.73 -21.47 -31.58
CA TYR A 83 5.27 -22.32 -32.63
C TYR A 83 4.31 -23.44 -33.03
N ASP A 84 4.52 -24.01 -34.22
CA ASP A 84 3.91 -25.27 -34.70
C ASP A 84 2.37 -25.36 -34.59
N GLN A 85 1.68 -24.23 -34.74
CA GLN A 85 0.23 -24.12 -34.64
C GLN A 85 -0.35 -24.63 -33.30
N LYS A 86 0.44 -24.58 -32.22
CA LYS A 86 -0.04 -24.87 -30.87
C LYS A 86 -0.97 -23.76 -30.37
N SER A 87 -1.87 -24.12 -29.46
CA SER A 87 -2.84 -23.15 -28.92
C SER A 87 -2.20 -22.24 -27.88
N SER A 88 -2.33 -20.93 -28.08
CA SER A 88 -1.90 -19.93 -27.10
C SER A 88 -2.71 -19.99 -25.80
N LEU A 89 -3.95 -20.50 -25.85
CA LEU A 89 -4.82 -20.65 -24.69
C LEU A 89 -4.28 -21.71 -23.74
N THR A 90 -3.81 -22.84 -24.29
CA THR A 90 -3.13 -23.87 -23.50
C THR A 90 -1.87 -23.33 -22.84
N ALA A 91 -1.05 -22.57 -23.57
CA ALA A 91 0.15 -21.96 -23.01
C ALA A 91 -0.18 -20.94 -21.89
N LEU A 92 -1.26 -20.18 -22.03
CA LEU A 92 -1.73 -19.24 -21.01
C LEU A 92 -2.18 -19.98 -19.73
N HIS A 93 -2.94 -21.06 -19.85
CA HIS A 93 -3.33 -21.88 -18.70
C HIS A 93 -2.10 -22.48 -17.99
N THR A 94 -1.20 -23.11 -18.74
CA THR A 94 0.03 -23.66 -18.16
C THR A 94 0.87 -22.58 -17.46
N ALA A 95 0.92 -21.36 -18.01
CA ALA A 95 1.64 -20.25 -17.40
C ALA A 95 1.01 -19.81 -16.06
N LEU A 96 -0.33 -19.81 -15.97
CA LEU A 96 -1.04 -19.52 -14.72
C LEU A 96 -0.80 -20.60 -13.66
N ASP A 97 -0.89 -21.88 -14.03
CA ASP A 97 -0.64 -23.00 -13.12
C ASP A 97 0.79 -22.98 -12.58
N ASN A 98 1.77 -22.64 -13.43
CA ASN A 98 3.17 -22.50 -13.02
C ASN A 98 3.38 -21.33 -12.07
N LEU A 99 2.63 -20.24 -12.24
CA LEU A 99 2.70 -19.05 -11.40
C LEU A 99 2.15 -19.37 -10.00
N GLU A 100 1.01 -20.06 -9.92
CA GLU A 100 0.44 -20.54 -8.66
C GLU A 100 1.45 -21.42 -7.90
N GLN A 101 2.01 -22.44 -8.55
CA GLN A 101 3.01 -23.32 -7.96
C GLN A 101 4.26 -22.57 -7.48
N MET A 102 4.72 -21.57 -8.24
CA MET A 102 5.85 -20.74 -7.82
C MET A 102 5.51 -19.97 -6.54
N THR A 103 4.33 -19.35 -6.48
CA THR A 103 3.92 -18.58 -5.29
C THR A 103 3.76 -19.46 -4.06
N GLU A 104 3.20 -20.68 -4.22
CA GLU A 104 3.08 -21.65 -3.13
C GLU A 104 4.44 -22.09 -2.60
N SER A 105 5.39 -22.39 -3.50
CA SER A 105 6.76 -22.77 -3.13
C SER A 105 7.48 -21.66 -2.35
N ILE A 106 7.37 -20.42 -2.82
CA ILE A 106 7.96 -19.25 -2.13
C ILE A 106 7.33 -19.06 -0.76
N LEU A 107 6.00 -19.12 -0.66
CA LEU A 107 5.28 -18.92 0.59
C LEU A 107 5.62 -20.02 1.61
N SER A 108 5.70 -21.27 1.16
CA SER A 108 6.11 -22.42 1.99
C SER A 108 7.54 -22.24 2.52
N ALA A 109 8.50 -21.89 1.66
CA ALA A 109 9.88 -21.63 2.06
C ALA A 109 9.98 -20.43 3.03
N TYR A 110 9.21 -19.37 2.77
CA TYR A 110 9.15 -18.21 3.65
C TYR A 110 8.58 -18.56 5.03
N ALA A 111 7.48 -19.32 5.09
CA ALA A 111 6.87 -19.75 6.34
C ALA A 111 7.83 -20.64 7.16
N ALA A 112 8.55 -21.55 6.51
CA ALA A 112 9.57 -22.37 7.16
C ALA A 112 10.74 -21.52 7.71
N SER A 113 11.21 -20.53 6.96
CA SER A 113 12.24 -19.59 7.40
C SER A 113 11.76 -18.70 8.55
N LEU A 114 10.51 -18.23 8.51
CA LEU A 114 9.94 -17.44 9.59
C LEU A 114 9.82 -18.26 10.88
N ALA A 115 9.48 -19.55 10.76
CA ALA A 115 9.40 -20.48 11.88
C ALA A 115 10.78 -20.85 12.48
N SER A 116 11.84 -20.85 11.67
CA SER A 116 13.21 -21.11 12.18
C SER A 116 13.71 -19.97 13.07
N GLY A 117 13.24 -18.74 12.83
CA GLY A 117 13.61 -17.56 13.63
C GLY A 117 15.03 -17.06 13.39
N ASP A 118 15.73 -17.58 12.38
CA ASP A 118 17.10 -17.23 12.02
C ASP A 118 17.15 -15.97 11.14
N PHE A 119 16.66 -14.86 11.68
CA PHE A 119 16.70 -13.56 11.00
C PHE A 119 17.11 -12.47 11.98
N GLU A 120 17.88 -11.49 11.46
CA GLU A 120 18.33 -10.35 12.25
C GLU A 120 17.13 -9.53 12.74
N ARG A 121 17.08 -9.30 14.05
CA ARG A 121 16.11 -8.38 14.66
C ARG A 121 16.86 -7.14 15.11
N SER A 122 16.67 -6.04 14.39
CA SER A 122 17.06 -4.72 14.89
C SER A 122 16.15 -4.35 16.06
N VAL A 123 16.68 -4.41 17.28
CA VAL A 123 16.00 -3.84 18.44
C VAL A 123 16.28 -2.34 18.41
N GLU A 124 15.29 -1.55 18.01
CA GLU A 124 15.37 -0.11 18.22
C GLU A 124 15.46 0.15 19.73
N PRO A 125 16.37 1.03 20.19
CA PRO A 125 16.46 1.35 21.60
C PRO A 125 15.13 1.94 22.06
N SER A 126 14.37 1.19 22.85
CA SER A 126 13.21 1.71 23.55
C SER A 126 13.69 2.71 24.58
N TYR A 127 13.50 4.00 24.30
CA TYR A 127 13.77 5.06 25.25
C TYR A 127 12.53 5.27 26.13
N ASP A 128 12.63 4.84 27.39
CA ASP A 128 11.64 5.21 28.39
C ASP A 128 11.84 6.68 28.81
N PHE A 129 10.72 7.41 28.96
CA PHE A 129 10.75 8.86 29.22
C PHE A 129 11.45 9.18 30.55
N GLU A 130 11.25 8.34 31.57
CA GLU A 130 11.85 8.53 32.89
C GLU A 130 13.37 8.32 32.83
N SER A 131 13.82 7.23 32.20
CA SER A 131 15.25 6.94 32.03
C SER A 131 16.00 8.01 31.22
N VAL A 132 15.38 8.53 30.17
CA VAL A 132 15.97 9.63 29.39
C VAL A 132 15.98 10.93 30.18
N ASN A 133 14.91 11.24 30.91
CA ASN A 133 14.83 12.43 31.74
C ASN A 133 15.88 12.43 32.85
N ASP A 134 16.12 11.30 33.51
CA ASP A 134 17.14 11.19 34.57
C ASP A 134 18.57 11.34 34.00
N ARG A 135 18.85 10.76 32.82
CA ARG A 135 20.15 10.97 32.14
C ARG A 135 20.36 12.44 31.77
N LEU A 136 19.32 13.11 31.26
CA LEU A 136 19.37 14.53 30.91
C LEU A 136 19.57 15.43 32.14
N TRP A 137 18.97 15.08 33.28
CA TRP A 137 19.17 15.82 34.53
C TRP A 137 20.58 15.62 35.10
N ALA A 138 21.11 14.40 35.06
CA ALA A 138 22.49 14.15 35.47
C ALA A 138 23.51 14.95 34.63
N GLU A 139 23.28 15.08 33.31
CA GLU A 139 24.11 15.91 32.43
C GLU A 139 23.99 17.42 32.76
N LYS A 140 22.79 17.88 33.12
CA LYS A 140 22.53 19.27 33.53
C LYS A 140 23.15 19.60 34.89
N GLU A 141 23.08 18.69 35.84
CA GLU A 141 23.69 18.84 37.17
C GLU A 141 25.22 18.89 37.08
N ALA A 142 25.83 18.09 36.18
CA ALA A 142 27.25 18.18 35.87
C ALA A 142 27.66 19.53 35.25
N ARG A 143 26.72 20.23 34.60
CA ARG A 143 26.87 21.61 34.11
C ARG A 143 26.50 22.68 35.15
N GLY A 144 26.23 22.28 36.40
CA GLY A 144 25.92 23.17 37.52
C GLY A 144 24.47 23.65 37.56
N ILE A 145 23.57 23.04 36.79
CA ILE A 145 22.13 23.36 36.79
C ILE A 145 21.42 22.32 37.65
N SER A 146 21.02 22.69 38.87
CA SER A 146 20.33 21.79 39.79
C SER A 146 18.89 21.51 39.38
N ARG A 147 18.47 20.23 39.44
CA ARG A 147 17.11 19.78 39.16
C ARG A 147 16.10 20.43 40.11
N GLU A 148 16.42 20.49 41.40
CA GLU A 148 15.56 21.05 42.44
C GLU A 148 15.31 22.56 42.22
N GLU A 149 16.35 23.29 41.80
CA GLU A 149 16.24 24.73 41.54
C GLU A 149 15.39 25.02 40.30
N PHE A 150 15.53 24.19 39.27
CA PHE A 150 14.71 24.30 38.07
C PHE A 150 13.24 23.97 38.35
N GLU A 151 12.97 22.90 39.10
CA GLU A 151 11.60 22.52 39.47
C GLU A 151 10.94 23.58 40.37
N ARG A 152 11.70 24.16 41.32
CA ARG A 152 11.25 25.29 42.15
C ARG A 152 10.89 26.51 41.28
N LYS A 153 11.80 26.90 40.39
CA LYS A 153 11.58 28.04 39.49
C LYS A 153 10.41 27.82 38.54
N LYS A 154 10.27 26.61 38.00
CA LYS A 154 9.14 26.23 37.14
C LYS A 154 7.81 26.27 37.88
N ARG A 155 7.79 25.85 39.16
CA ARG A 155 6.60 25.92 40.01
C ARG A 155 6.23 27.37 40.31
N GLU A 156 7.21 28.22 40.65
CA GLU A 156 7.01 29.66 40.86
C GLU A 156 6.52 30.37 39.59
N GLU A 157 7.08 30.05 38.42
CA GLU A 157 6.65 30.59 37.12
C GLU A 157 5.25 30.11 36.73
N MET A 158 4.88 28.85 37.01
CA MET A 158 3.51 28.36 36.80
C MET A 158 2.52 29.06 37.74
N GLU A 159 2.83 29.16 39.03
CA GLU A 159 1.99 29.85 40.01
C GLU A 159 1.84 31.34 39.64
N GLU A 160 2.89 31.98 39.12
CA GLU A 160 2.83 33.36 38.62
C GLU A 160 1.99 33.48 37.34
N LYS A 161 2.13 32.55 36.39
CA LYS A 161 1.35 32.51 35.16
C LYS A 161 -0.13 32.27 35.44
N GLU A 162 -0.47 31.36 36.35
CA GLU A 162 -1.84 31.14 36.82
C GLU A 162 -2.41 32.39 37.51
N ARG A 163 -1.60 33.10 38.30
CA ARG A 163 -1.99 34.38 38.92
C ARG A 163 -2.27 35.47 37.87
N LEU A 164 -1.49 35.51 36.79
CA LEU A 164 -1.63 36.47 35.69
C LEU A 164 -2.83 36.13 34.79
N GLU A 165 -3.07 34.85 34.50
CA GLU A 165 -4.25 34.36 33.76
C GLU A 165 -5.54 34.57 34.58
N GLY A 166 -5.50 34.33 35.89
CA GLY A 166 -6.59 34.64 36.82
C GLY A 166 -6.91 36.14 36.87
N LYS A 167 -5.89 37.01 36.91
CA LYS A 167 -6.07 38.46 36.79
C LYS A 167 -6.57 38.90 35.41
N GLY A 168 -6.18 38.20 34.34
CA GLY A 168 -6.68 38.40 32.98
C GLY A 168 -8.17 38.13 32.84
N LYS A 169 -8.68 37.06 33.49
CA LYS A 169 -10.13 36.77 33.58
C LYS A 169 -10.89 37.84 34.38
N VAL A 170 -10.38 38.27 35.54
CA VAL A 170 -11.02 39.30 36.39
C VAL A 170 -11.05 40.68 35.71
N LYS A 171 -10.02 41.04 34.92
CA LYS A 171 -10.02 42.30 34.15
C LYS A 171 -11.00 42.26 32.96
N LYS A 172 -11.19 41.09 32.32
CA LYS A 172 -12.16 40.90 31.24
C LYS A 172 -13.61 40.99 31.74
N GLU A 173 -13.89 40.56 32.97
CA GLU A 173 -15.19 40.78 33.63
C GLU A 173 -15.40 42.25 34.06
N LYS A 174 -14.39 42.91 34.65
CA LYS A 174 -14.52 44.32 35.07
C LYS A 174 -14.59 45.33 33.91
N GLY A 175 -14.10 44.98 32.72
CA GLY A 175 -14.24 45.79 31.51
C GLY A 175 -15.64 45.78 30.88
N LYS A 176 -16.53 44.87 31.29
CA LYS A 176 -17.90 44.75 30.76
C LYS A 176 -18.96 45.53 31.58
N GLY A 177 -18.55 46.24 32.64
CA GLY A 177 -19.44 46.86 33.62
C GLY A 177 -19.39 48.39 33.72
N LYS A 178 -19.11 49.12 32.63
CA LYS A 178 -19.30 50.57 32.61
C LYS A 178 -19.72 51.09 31.22
N GLY A 179 -20.91 50.67 30.82
CA GLY A 179 -21.75 51.35 29.83
C GLY A 179 -23.19 51.22 30.32
N ILE A 180 -23.98 52.28 30.17
CA ILE A 180 -25.36 52.50 30.67
C ILE A 180 -25.40 53.33 31.97
N LYS A 181 -25.30 54.65 31.82
CA LYS A 181 -26.44 55.57 31.81
C LYS A 181 -26.03 56.89 31.15
#